data_AF-A0A845JZH6-F1
#
_entry.id   AF-A0A845JZH6-F1
#
_cell.length_a   1.000
_cell.length_b   1.000
_cell.length_c   1.000
_cell.angle_alpha   90.00
_cell.angle_beta   90.00
_cell.angle_gamma   90.00
#
_symmetry.space_group_name_H-M   'P 1'
#
loop_
_entity.id
_entity.type
_entity.pdbx_description
1 polymer ?
#
loop_
_entity_poly.entity_id
_entity_poly.type
_entity_poly.pdbx_seq_one_letter_code
_entity_poly.pdbx_strand_id
1 'polypeptide(L)'
;MKKILFITSSRADYGLLRNVVLEVQKLNSHTYLMITGSHISKEFGETISEIKRDKIKNIIEADLTKYEEGDNEVSASMLKDFDMEKYPQLSDDEKVIIVEAVLDESIRPALANDGGGLEVIEVEGQIVRIRYQGACGGCPSSTGGTLRVIENHLRSQLDPEIKVHTYT
;
A
#
# COMPACT_ATOMS: atom_id res chain seq x y z
N MET A 1 26.78 -23.39 -0.38
CA MET A 1 25.40 -23.46 -0.90
C MET A 1 24.81 -22.05 -0.91
N LYS A 2 23.93 -21.72 -1.87
CA LYS A 2 23.28 -20.41 -1.92
C LYS A 2 22.17 -20.33 -0.87
N LYS A 3 21.97 -19.16 -0.26
CA LYS A 3 20.80 -18.89 0.58
C LYS A 3 19.59 -18.68 -0.32
N ILE A 4 18.46 -19.30 0.00
CA ILE A 4 17.19 -19.16 -0.74
C ILE A 4 16.15 -18.61 0.23
N LEU A 5 15.49 -17.51 -0.12
CA LEU A 5 14.45 -16.88 0.69
C LEU A 5 13.11 -16.95 -0.04
N PHE A 6 12.09 -17.45 0.65
CA PHE A 6 10.69 -17.32 0.26
C PHE A 6 10.02 -16.29 1.17
N ILE A 7 9.06 -15.52 0.62
CA ILE A 7 8.32 -14.50 1.36
C ILE A 7 6.82 -14.81 1.22
N THR A 8 6.07 -14.69 2.31
CA THR A 8 4.62 -14.85 2.32
C THR A 8 3.99 -13.87 3.32
N SER A 9 2.89 -13.23 2.95
CA SER A 9 2.15 -12.29 3.80
C SER A 9 0.81 -12.83 4.28
N SER A 10 0.27 -13.87 3.61
CA SER A 10 -1.02 -14.47 3.97
C SER A 10 -1.02 -16.00 3.89
N ARG A 11 -2.02 -16.63 4.51
CA ARG A 11 -2.27 -18.07 4.40
C ARG A 11 -2.46 -18.54 2.95
N ALA A 12 -3.05 -17.70 2.09
CA ALA A 12 -3.26 -18.02 0.68
C ALA A 12 -1.93 -18.19 -0.05
N ASP A 13 -1.01 -17.23 0.11
CA ASP A 13 0.31 -17.30 -0.53
C ASP A 13 1.12 -18.49 0.00
N TYR A 14 1.09 -18.68 1.33
CA TYR A 14 1.79 -19.80 1.95
C TYR A 14 1.26 -21.14 1.44
N GLY A 15 -0.06 -21.30 1.32
CA GLY A 15 -0.68 -22.52 0.81
C GLY A 15 -0.17 -22.91 -0.58
N LEU A 16 0.02 -21.92 -1.47
CA LEU A 16 0.55 -22.13 -2.82
C LEU A 16 2.03 -22.54 -2.81
N LEU A 17 2.83 -21.93 -1.93
CA LEU A 17 4.28 -22.14 -1.89
C LEU A 17 4.72 -23.26 -0.96
N ARG A 18 3.85 -23.76 -0.08
CA ARG A 18 4.18 -24.70 1.01
C ARG A 18 5.02 -25.89 0.54
N ASN A 19 4.57 -26.59 -0.49
CA ASN A 19 5.28 -27.79 -0.98
C ASN A 19 6.62 -27.42 -1.63
N VAL A 20 6.70 -26.28 -2.32
CA VAL A 20 7.95 -25.79 -2.92
C VAL A 20 8.97 -25.52 -1.82
N VAL A 21 8.59 -24.81 -0.76
CA VAL A 21 9.47 -24.49 0.37
C VAL A 21 9.98 -25.78 1.02
N LEU A 22 9.10 -26.75 1.25
CA LEU A 22 9.47 -28.02 1.90
C LEU A 22 10.42 -28.87 1.04
N GLU A 23 10.18 -29.01 -0.26
CA GLU A 23 11.07 -29.75 -1.16
C GLU A 23 12.43 -29.05 -1.32
N VAL A 24 12.43 -27.72 -1.47
CA VAL A 24 13.67 -26.94 -1.57
C VAL A 24 14.49 -27.04 -0.28
N GLN A 25 13.85 -27.07 0.90
CA GLN A 25 14.53 -27.29 2.17
C GLN A 25 15.22 -28.65 2.25
N LYS A 26 14.65 -29.71 1.67
CA LYS A 26 15.29 -31.05 1.63
C LYS A 26 16.58 -31.03 0.80
N LEU A 27 16.58 -30.27 -0.30
CA LEU A 27 17.72 -30.13 -1.20
C LEU A 27 18.76 -29.12 -0.69
N ASN A 28 18.31 -28.09 0.04
CA ASN A 28 19.13 -27.00 0.53
C ASN A 28 18.73 -26.59 1.95
N SER A 29 19.58 -26.91 2.93
CA SER A 29 19.38 -26.54 4.33
C SER A 29 19.42 -25.04 4.60
N HIS A 30 19.92 -24.22 3.66
CA HIS A 30 19.94 -22.75 3.71
C HIS A 30 18.70 -22.14 3.05
N THR A 31 17.55 -22.79 3.24
CA THR A 31 16.23 -22.31 2.81
C THR A 31 15.57 -21.57 3.96
N TYR A 32 15.10 -20.36 3.68
CA TYR A 32 14.49 -19.45 4.64
C TYR A 32 13.06 -19.13 4.20
N LEU A 33 12.15 -19.01 5.15
CA LEU A 33 10.80 -18.50 4.94
C LEU A 33 10.63 -17.24 5.78
N MET A 34 10.48 -16.09 5.13
CA MET A 34 10.04 -14.86 5.78
C MET A 34 8.52 -14.81 5.76
N ILE A 35 7.93 -14.56 6.93
CA ILE A 35 6.49 -14.42 7.12
C ILE A 35 6.19 -13.01 7.60
N THR A 36 5.15 -12.40 7.05
CA THR A 36 4.72 -11.04 7.39
C THR A 36 3.20 -10.91 7.30
N GLY A 37 2.63 -9.71 7.42
CA GLY A 37 1.21 -9.42 7.23
C GLY A 37 0.29 -10.26 8.12
N SER A 38 -0.73 -10.89 7.52
CA SER A 38 -1.74 -11.67 8.25
C SER A 38 -1.19 -12.91 8.95
N HIS A 39 0.03 -13.38 8.64
CA HIS A 39 0.64 -14.50 9.38
C HIS A 39 0.92 -14.17 10.84
N ILE A 40 1.31 -12.93 11.10
CA ILE A 40 1.74 -12.42 12.40
C ILE A 40 0.66 -11.60 13.11
N SER A 41 -0.41 -11.20 12.38
CA SER A 41 -1.56 -10.53 12.99
C SER A 41 -2.44 -11.51 13.76
N LYS A 42 -2.66 -11.20 15.04
CA LYS A 42 -3.59 -11.94 15.91
C LYS A 42 -5.06 -11.74 15.51
N GLU A 43 -5.38 -10.62 14.88
CA GLU A 43 -6.74 -10.28 14.46
C GLU A 43 -7.09 -10.94 13.12
N PHE A 44 -6.13 -11.04 12.20
CA PHE A 44 -6.34 -11.50 10.83
C PHE A 44 -5.89 -12.96 10.57
N GLY A 45 -5.82 -13.78 11.61
CA GLY A 45 -5.82 -15.24 11.49
C GLY A 45 -4.58 -15.99 12.01
N GLU A 46 -3.56 -15.31 12.54
CA GLU A 46 -2.41 -15.90 13.27
C GLU A 46 -1.88 -17.22 12.66
N THR A 47 -1.69 -17.23 11.33
CA THR A 47 -1.39 -18.46 10.57
C THR A 47 0.02 -19.00 10.86
N ILE A 48 0.86 -18.24 11.56
CA ILE A 48 2.17 -18.68 12.02
C ILE A 48 2.16 -20.02 12.75
N SER A 49 1.09 -20.32 13.49
CA SER A 49 0.92 -21.60 14.19
C SER A 49 0.83 -22.78 13.21
N GLU A 50 0.25 -22.58 12.02
CA GLU A 50 0.20 -23.60 10.97
C GLU A 50 1.60 -23.83 10.36
N ILE A 51 2.32 -22.74 10.08
CA ILE A 51 3.66 -22.78 9.50
C ILE A 51 4.65 -23.49 10.44
N LYS A 52 4.55 -23.24 11.76
CA LYS A 52 5.39 -23.90 12.77
C LYS A 52 5.19 -25.43 12.78
N ARG A 53 4.01 -25.94 12.38
CA ARG A 53 3.76 -27.40 12.27
C ARG A 53 4.48 -28.04 11.08
N ASP A 54 4.84 -27.26 10.07
CA ASP A 54 5.47 -27.77 8.84
C ASP A 54 6.99 -27.99 8.96
N LYS A 55 7.56 -27.78 10.16
CA LYS A 55 8.97 -28.05 10.48
C LYS A 55 9.96 -27.35 9.53
N ILE A 56 9.61 -26.14 9.09
CA ILE A 56 10.54 -25.25 8.38
C ILE A 56 11.60 -24.79 9.37
N LYS A 57 12.88 -24.95 9.01
CA LYS A 57 14.02 -24.77 9.92
C LYS A 57 14.35 -23.30 10.17
N ASN A 58 14.28 -22.47 9.13
CA ASN A 58 14.70 -21.07 9.20
C ASN A 58 13.52 -20.15 8.88
N ILE A 59 12.69 -19.85 9.88
CA ILE A 59 11.59 -18.89 9.76
C ILE A 59 12.09 -17.52 10.22
N ILE A 60 11.79 -16.49 9.44
CA ILE A 60 12.02 -15.08 9.78
C ILE A 60 10.66 -14.43 9.95
N GLU A 61 10.32 -14.01 11.16
CA GLU A 61 9.10 -13.24 11.42
C GLU A 61 9.43 -11.75 11.14
N ALA A 62 8.77 -11.15 10.16
CA ALA A 62 8.96 -9.77 9.76
C ALA A 62 7.68 -8.98 10.02
N ASP A 63 7.68 -8.19 11.10
CA ASP A 63 6.59 -7.29 11.41
C ASP A 63 6.68 -6.03 10.55
N LEU A 64 5.94 -6.05 9.44
CA LEU A 64 5.87 -4.93 8.52
C LEU A 64 4.81 -3.89 8.90
N THR A 65 3.96 -4.15 9.91
CA THR A 65 3.00 -3.13 10.39
C THR A 65 3.71 -1.90 10.96
N LYS A 66 4.96 -2.07 11.42
CA LYS A 66 5.85 -0.98 11.84
C LYS A 66 6.27 -0.07 10.68
N TYR A 67 6.21 -0.55 9.45
CA TYR A 67 6.41 0.27 8.27
C TYR A 67 5.10 0.91 7.81
N GLU A 68 3.91 0.49 8.27
CA GLU A 68 2.66 1.24 7.99
C GLU A 68 2.59 2.53 8.84
N GLU A 69 3.05 2.49 10.10
CA GLU A 69 3.31 3.73 10.88
C GLU A 69 4.47 4.53 10.26
N GLY A 70 5.50 3.83 9.78
CA GLY A 70 6.63 4.41 9.06
C GLY A 70 6.25 5.08 7.74
N ASP A 71 5.32 4.53 6.96
CA ASP A 71 4.90 5.06 5.66
C ASP A 71 4.11 6.36 5.84
N ASN A 72 3.33 6.48 6.91
CA ASN A 72 2.69 7.73 7.32
C ASN A 72 3.72 8.76 7.81
N GLU A 73 4.70 8.36 8.62
CA GLU A 73 5.79 9.27 9.05
C GLU A 73 6.70 9.69 7.88
N VAL A 74 6.95 8.79 6.93
CA VAL A 74 7.73 9.03 5.70
C VAL A 74 6.96 9.95 4.77
N SER A 75 5.67 9.72 4.56
CA SER A 75 4.81 10.63 3.77
C SER A 75 4.75 12.02 4.42
N ALA A 76 4.52 12.10 5.73
CA ALA A 76 4.46 13.37 6.44
C ALA A 76 5.82 14.11 6.49
N SER A 77 6.94 13.39 6.58
CA SER A 77 8.28 13.99 6.51
C SER A 77 8.66 14.42 5.09
N MET A 78 8.33 13.62 4.08
CA MET A 78 8.48 13.97 2.67
C MET A 78 7.69 15.26 2.34
N LEU A 79 6.45 15.38 2.82
CA LEU A 79 5.61 16.57 2.57
C LEU A 79 6.09 17.81 3.34
N LYS A 80 6.63 17.66 4.55
CA LYS A 80 7.17 18.79 5.33
C LYS A 80 8.38 19.46 4.68
N ASP A 81 9.24 18.66 4.04
CA ASP A 81 10.45 19.16 3.39
C ASP A 81 10.25 19.43 1.89
N PHE A 82 9.07 19.11 1.34
CA PHE A 82 8.75 19.32 -0.07
C PHE A 82 8.48 20.79 -0.38
N ASP A 83 9.19 21.31 -1.38
CA ASP A 83 8.99 22.63 -1.92
C ASP A 83 7.91 22.60 -3.01
N MET A 84 6.71 23.10 -2.67
CA MET A 84 5.54 23.09 -3.55
C MET A 84 5.79 23.79 -4.89
N GLU A 85 6.69 24.78 -4.95
CA GLU A 85 7.01 25.48 -6.21
C GLU A 85 7.65 24.56 -7.26
N LYS A 86 8.17 23.41 -6.84
CA LYS A 86 8.81 22.42 -7.73
C LYS A 86 7.81 21.46 -8.35
N TYR A 87 6.62 21.30 -7.78
CA TYR A 87 5.64 20.31 -8.25
C TYR A 87 5.36 20.38 -9.75
N PRO A 88 5.14 21.56 -10.38
CA PRO A 88 4.84 21.64 -11.81
C PRO A 88 5.94 21.05 -12.71
N GLN A 89 7.20 21.09 -12.24
CA GLN A 89 8.40 20.70 -12.98
C GLN A 89 8.85 19.26 -12.74
N LEU A 90 8.19 18.54 -11.83
CA LEU A 90 8.46 17.12 -11.59
C LEU A 90 8.05 16.27 -12.79
N SER A 91 8.73 15.15 -12.97
CA SER A 91 8.26 14.10 -13.87
C SER A 91 6.94 13.50 -13.38
N ASP A 92 6.17 12.90 -14.28
CA ASP A 92 4.88 12.29 -13.92
C ASP A 92 5.04 11.22 -12.83
N ASP A 93 6.10 10.39 -12.90
CA ASP A 93 6.41 9.39 -11.87
C ASP A 93 6.68 10.01 -10.48
N GLU A 94 7.40 11.13 -10.44
CA GLU A 94 7.65 11.86 -9.19
C GLU A 94 6.36 12.51 -8.66
N LYS A 95 5.49 13.02 -9.55
CA LYS A 95 4.20 13.57 -9.15
C LYS A 95 3.28 12.51 -8.56
N VAL A 96 3.29 11.28 -9.10
CA VAL A 96 2.55 10.15 -8.51
C VAL A 96 2.93 9.98 -7.04
N ILE A 97 4.22 9.93 -6.72
CA ILE A 97 4.71 9.72 -5.35
C ILE A 97 4.20 10.83 -4.40
N ILE A 98 4.24 12.09 -4.84
CA ILE A 98 3.81 13.22 -4.02
C ILE A 98 2.28 13.24 -3.85
N VAL A 99 1.52 12.97 -4.92
CA VAL A 99 0.06 12.87 -4.85
C VAL A 99 -0.37 11.75 -3.93
N GLU A 100 0.26 10.58 -4.03
CA GLU A 100 0.03 9.44 -3.13
C GLU A 100 0.25 9.84 -1.68
N ALA A 101 1.38 10.46 -1.36
CA ALA A 101 1.70 10.91 0.00
C ALA A 101 0.66 11.90 0.56
N VAL A 102 0.21 12.88 -0.23
CA VAL A 102 -0.84 13.83 0.20
C VAL A 102 -2.16 13.12 0.47
N LEU A 103 -2.54 12.16 -0.38
CA LEU A 103 -3.79 11.42 -0.24
C LEU A 103 -3.75 10.48 0.97
N ASP A 104 -2.61 9.86 1.26
CA ASP A 104 -2.39 9.03 2.46
C ASP A 104 -2.48 9.84 3.75
N GLU A 105 -1.89 11.04 3.79
CA GLU A 105 -1.89 11.86 5.00
C GLU A 105 -3.30 12.40 5.34
N SER A 106 -4.10 12.77 4.33
CA SER A 106 -5.25 13.65 4.55
C SER A 106 -6.60 13.13 4.06
N ILE A 107 -6.64 12.32 2.99
CA ILE A 107 -7.89 11.95 2.32
C ILE A 107 -8.28 10.51 2.63
N ARG A 108 -7.37 9.55 2.44
CA ARG A 108 -7.63 8.12 2.65
C ARG A 108 -8.09 7.79 4.07
N PRO A 109 -7.52 8.38 5.15
CA PRO A 109 -8.02 8.14 6.51
C PRO A 109 -9.49 8.57 6.67
N ALA A 110 -9.89 9.68 6.07
CA ALA A 110 -11.27 10.17 6.11
C ALA A 110 -12.22 9.24 5.34
N LEU A 111 -11.83 8.79 4.15
CA LEU A 111 -12.64 7.85 3.35
C LEU A 111 -12.75 6.46 4.00
N ALA A 112 -11.68 5.99 4.65
CA ALA A 112 -11.67 4.71 5.35
C ALA A 112 -12.66 4.70 6.52
N ASN A 113 -12.78 5.81 7.26
CA ASN A 113 -13.78 5.96 8.33
C ASN A 113 -15.23 5.84 7.80
N ASP A 114 -15.45 6.21 6.53
CA ASP A 114 -16.73 6.08 5.84
C ASP A 114 -16.88 4.73 5.09
N GLY A 115 -15.93 3.80 5.26
CA GLY A 115 -15.95 2.46 4.66
C GLY A 115 -15.63 2.43 3.16
N GLY A 116 -14.94 3.45 2.66
CA GLY A 116 -14.50 3.52 1.27
C GLY A 116 -13.02 3.86 1.13
N GLY A 117 -12.62 4.23 -0.09
CA GLY A 117 -11.23 4.54 -0.40
C GLY A 117 -11.05 5.01 -1.83
N LEU A 118 -9.79 5.20 -2.22
CA LEU A 118 -9.40 5.51 -3.59
C LEU A 118 -8.01 4.98 -3.91
N GLU A 119 -7.77 4.82 -5.20
CA GLU A 119 -6.50 4.44 -5.82
C GLU A 119 -6.14 5.48 -6.88
N VAL A 120 -4.88 5.94 -6.93
CA VAL A 120 -4.39 6.75 -8.05
C VAL A 120 -4.03 5.81 -9.19
N ILE A 121 -4.68 5.98 -10.33
CA ILE A 121 -4.45 5.15 -11.52
C ILE A 121 -3.35 5.75 -12.38
N GLU A 122 -3.31 7.08 -12.48
CA GLU A 122 -2.41 7.79 -13.37
C GLU A 122 -2.27 9.25 -12.93
N VAL A 123 -1.07 9.80 -13.11
CA VAL A 123 -0.82 11.25 -13.10
C VAL A 123 -0.15 11.60 -14.42
N GLU A 124 -0.75 12.53 -15.17
CA GLU A 124 -0.26 13.01 -16.46
C GLU A 124 -0.27 14.54 -16.45
N GLY A 125 0.90 15.15 -16.27
CA GLY A 125 1.02 16.60 -16.09
C GLY A 125 0.31 17.09 -14.82
N GLN A 126 -0.88 17.66 -15.00
CA GLN A 126 -1.74 18.23 -13.95
C GLN A 126 -3.04 17.43 -13.79
N ILE A 127 -3.19 16.34 -14.53
CA ILE A 127 -4.37 15.49 -14.49
C ILE A 127 -4.07 14.30 -13.59
N VAL A 128 -4.86 14.16 -12.52
CA VAL A 128 -4.83 13.00 -11.62
C VAL A 128 -6.07 12.15 -11.88
N ARG A 129 -5.88 10.89 -12.28
CA ARG A 129 -6.97 9.94 -12.49
C ARG A 129 -7.04 9.00 -11.30
N ILE A 130 -8.18 8.95 -10.62
CA ILE A 130 -8.41 8.09 -9.46
C ILE A 130 -9.51 7.09 -9.71
N ARG A 131 -9.46 5.94 -9.04
CA ARG A 131 -10.57 4.99 -8.95
C ARG A 131 -11.06 4.92 -7.52
N TYR A 132 -12.35 5.09 -7.30
CA TYR A 132 -12.95 4.88 -5.98
C TYR A 132 -12.97 3.39 -5.62
N GLN A 133 -12.80 3.11 -4.33
CA GLN A 133 -12.86 1.77 -3.75
C GLN A 133 -13.93 1.71 -2.64
N GLY A 134 -14.41 0.50 -2.35
CA GLY A 134 -15.38 0.24 -1.28
C GLY A 134 -16.70 1.01 -1.44
N ALA A 135 -17.24 1.53 -0.33
CA ALA A 135 -18.51 2.24 -0.32
C ALA A 135 -18.51 3.52 -1.19
N CYS A 136 -17.33 4.10 -1.49
CA CYS A 136 -17.22 5.30 -2.32
C CYS A 136 -17.58 5.06 -3.81
N GLY A 137 -17.49 3.82 -4.30
CA GLY A 137 -17.75 3.51 -5.71
C GLY A 137 -19.23 3.46 -6.10
N GLY A 138 -20.16 3.42 -5.13
CA GLY A 138 -21.56 3.06 -5.37
C GLY A 138 -22.61 4.15 -5.12
N CYS A 139 -22.23 5.34 -4.64
CA CYS A 139 -23.19 6.38 -4.25
C CYS A 139 -23.19 7.57 -5.23
N PRO A 140 -24.06 7.60 -6.26
CA PRO A 140 -24.04 8.62 -7.32
C PRO A 140 -24.28 10.06 -6.81
N SER A 141 -24.88 10.24 -5.63
CA SER A 141 -25.07 11.55 -5.01
C SER A 141 -23.82 12.10 -4.31
N SER A 142 -22.85 11.24 -3.97
CA SER A 142 -21.69 11.62 -3.14
C SER A 142 -20.38 11.65 -3.93
N THR A 143 -20.29 10.91 -5.04
CA THR A 143 -19.08 10.80 -5.87
C THR A 143 -18.60 12.17 -6.38
N GLY A 144 -19.51 13.03 -6.84
CA GLY A 144 -19.15 14.37 -7.34
C GLY A 144 -18.69 15.34 -6.25
N GLY A 145 -19.28 15.24 -5.05
CA GLY A 145 -18.92 16.07 -3.90
C GLY A 145 -17.52 15.71 -3.37
N THR A 146 -17.28 14.41 -3.15
CA THR A 146 -16.00 13.89 -2.69
C THR A 146 -14.89 14.16 -3.70
N LEU A 147 -15.14 14.00 -5.01
CA LEU A 147 -14.16 14.29 -6.06
C LEU A 147 -13.69 15.75 -6.01
N ARG A 148 -14.63 16.68 -5.78
CA ARG A 148 -14.32 18.11 -5.65
C ARG A 148 -13.51 18.41 -4.38
N VAL A 149 -13.78 17.72 -3.28
CA VAL A 149 -12.98 17.85 -2.05
C VAL A 149 -11.54 17.40 -2.30
N ILE A 150 -11.36 16.26 -2.96
CA ILE A 150 -10.04 15.72 -3.33
C ILE A 150 -9.30 16.69 -4.25
N GLU A 151 -9.96 17.17 -5.31
CA GLU A 151 -9.37 18.14 -6.25
C GLU A 151 -8.94 19.43 -5.55
N ASN A 152 -9.81 20.01 -4.72
CA ASN A 152 -9.49 21.22 -3.99
C ASN A 152 -8.34 21.02 -3.00
N HIS A 153 -8.27 19.85 -2.37
CA HIS A 153 -7.20 19.52 -1.45
C HIS A 153 -5.85 19.43 -2.17
N LEU A 154 -5.77 18.64 -3.26
CA LEU A 154 -4.56 18.54 -4.08
C LEU A 154 -4.14 19.90 -4.66
N ARG A 155 -5.09 20.73 -5.09
CA ARG A 155 -4.81 22.10 -5.54
C ARG A 155 -4.19 22.98 -4.45
N SER A 156 -4.70 22.85 -3.23
CA SER A 156 -4.23 23.64 -2.09
C SER A 156 -2.87 23.18 -1.59
N GLN A 157 -2.54 21.90 -1.72
CA GLN A 157 -1.30 21.31 -1.21
C GLN A 157 -0.17 21.24 -2.24
N LEU A 158 -0.49 21.24 -3.54
CA LEU A 158 0.50 20.93 -4.59
C LEU A 158 0.53 21.98 -5.70
N ASP A 159 -0.55 22.10 -6.48
CA ASP A 159 -0.58 22.98 -7.65
C ASP A 159 -2.04 23.37 -8.00
N PRO A 160 -2.37 24.67 -8.09
CA PRO A 160 -3.73 25.13 -8.38
C PRO A 160 -4.27 24.66 -9.75
N GLU A 161 -3.42 24.25 -10.68
CA GLU A 161 -3.84 23.77 -12.01
C GLU A 161 -4.30 22.30 -12.00
N ILE A 162 -4.12 21.56 -10.89
CA ILE A 162 -4.52 20.15 -10.80
C ILE A 162 -6.00 19.96 -11.10
N LYS A 163 -6.31 18.89 -11.85
CA LYS A 163 -7.67 18.41 -12.11
C LYS A 163 -7.77 16.93 -11.77
N VAL A 164 -8.86 16.54 -11.11
CA VAL A 164 -9.07 15.15 -10.72
C VAL A 164 -10.23 14.55 -11.51
N HIS A 165 -9.97 13.41 -12.13
CA HIS A 165 -10.97 12.65 -12.88
C HIS A 165 -11.13 11.26 -12.31
N THR A 166 -12.36 10.75 -12.34
CA THR A 166 -12.60 9.34 -12.04
C THR A 166 -12.22 8.49 -13.25
N TYR A 167 -11.45 7.44 -13.01
CA TYR A 167 -11.19 6.38 -13.97
C TYR A 167 -12.36 5.40 -13.96
N THR A 168 -13.16 5.39 -15.04
CA THR A 168 -14.27 4.45 -15.26
C THR A 168 -13.80 3.16 -15.89
#